data_AF-A0A220W377-F1
#
_entry.id   AF-A0A220W377-F1
#
_cell.length_a   1.000
_cell.length_b   1.000
_cell.length_c   1.000
_cell.angle_alpha   90.00
_cell.angle_beta   90.00
_cell.angle_gamma   90.00
#
_symmetry.space_group_name_H-M   'P 1'
#
loop_
_entity.id
_entity.type
_entity.pdbx_description
1 polymer ?
#
loop_
_entity_poly.entity_id
_entity_poly.type
_entity_poly.pdbx_seq_one_letter_code
_entity_poly.pdbx_strand_id
1 'polypeptide(L)'
;MAEEKTPNYDADFVDRDEEFELDGPQEDSDGQTVTLADFDGLVLAPSDWTVGTIREQIGKQIDLDPDFQRRNVWSLRAKSKFVESVLLGVPIPQILLSSKENSRSAFLVLDGKQRLTAINEFMNGKTASNHKFKLRNLTILTELEGATWEDIRDKSDWGDRFLNATLRTAVLRGWNSEAVLYEIFHRLNSGSVRLSPMELRMSLHPGDFLKFIIKWTEDISSLHRLLKKKYPDARMNDVELCVRFLAFSDDQLLYDGNLKVFLDELAKIYNEKFQNSEFAQQVQDRLNVMNFAIDIGMNVFGPKNFCRKWLGERYEYRFNRALFDVLVGSLSHKRVSNWAQENPEQFESAFKELCSDSPKFIRYVEVTTKTNEATKGRFSLWYDKLEQASGIKLPIPNIK
;
A
#
# COMPACT_ATOMS: atom_id res chain seq x y z
N MET A 1 34.36 -22.35 5.07
CA MET A 1 32.95 -22.14 5.45
C MET A 1 32.82 -20.68 5.81
N ALA A 2 32.32 -19.87 4.88
CA ALA A 2 32.13 -18.45 5.10
C ALA A 2 30.79 -18.28 5.81
N GLU A 3 30.80 -17.74 7.02
CA GLU A 3 29.60 -17.33 7.74
C GLU A 3 28.94 -16.19 6.96
N GLU A 4 27.74 -16.44 6.44
CA GLU A 4 26.85 -15.39 5.93
C GLU A 4 26.50 -14.47 7.10
N LYS A 5 27.12 -13.29 7.11
CA LYS A 5 26.70 -12.18 7.96
C LYS A 5 25.30 -11.76 7.54
N THR A 6 24.31 -12.18 8.32
CA THR A 6 22.98 -11.58 8.31
C THR A 6 23.13 -10.07 8.57
N PRO A 7 22.44 -9.19 7.81
CA PRO A 7 22.55 -7.76 8.02
C PRO A 7 22.07 -7.41 9.43
N ASN A 8 22.93 -6.75 10.20
CA ASN A 8 22.59 -6.23 11.51
C ASN A 8 21.64 -5.03 11.34
N TYR A 9 20.33 -5.28 11.43
CA TYR A 9 19.27 -4.27 11.35
C TYR A 9 19.08 -3.46 12.65
N ASP A 10 20.03 -3.53 13.60
CA ASP A 10 19.99 -2.83 14.90
C ASP A 10 20.33 -1.32 14.86
N ALA A 11 20.51 -0.72 13.69
CA ALA A 11 20.70 0.74 13.61
C ALA A 11 19.37 1.41 13.26
N ASP A 12 18.73 1.96 14.28
CA ASP A 12 17.65 2.93 14.21
C ASP A 12 16.38 2.45 13.48
N PHE A 13 15.44 1.89 14.26
CA PHE A 13 14.04 2.22 14.01
C PHE A 13 13.91 3.74 14.18
N VAL A 14 14.25 4.48 13.13
CA VAL A 14 13.94 5.90 13.02
C VAL A 14 12.46 6.02 13.34
N ASP A 15 12.13 6.85 14.34
CA ASP A 15 10.75 7.22 14.65
C ASP A 15 10.13 7.62 13.31
N ARG A 16 9.27 6.76 12.75
CA ARG A 16 8.69 6.92 11.40
C ARG A 16 7.64 8.03 11.36
N ASP A 17 7.67 8.90 12.35
CA ASP A 17 6.69 9.96 12.62
C ASP A 17 7.16 11.33 12.10
N GLU A 18 8.42 11.49 11.67
CA GLU A 18 8.95 12.77 11.22
C GLU A 18 9.32 12.75 9.72
N GLU A 19 8.65 13.62 8.96
CA GLU A 19 8.70 13.80 7.49
C GLU A 19 7.97 12.76 6.63
N PHE A 20 6.64 12.77 6.75
CA PHE A 20 5.77 12.31 5.67
C PHE A 20 5.82 13.34 4.53
N GLU A 21 6.56 13.07 3.45
CA GLU A 21 6.28 13.75 2.18
C GLU A 21 4.79 13.51 1.88
N LEU A 22 4.02 14.60 1.78
CA LEU A 22 2.67 14.57 1.25
C LEU A 22 2.79 14.01 -0.18
N ASP A 23 2.56 12.70 -0.36
CA ASP A 23 2.37 12.06 -1.66
C ASP A 23 1.55 12.97 -2.56
N GLY A 24 1.83 13.07 -3.87
CA GLY A 24 1.02 13.71 -4.93
C GLY A 24 -0.48 13.62 -4.68
N PRO A 25 -1.33 14.50 -5.25
CA PRO A 25 -2.79 14.42 -5.06
C PRO A 25 -3.20 12.96 -5.11
N GLN A 26 -3.61 12.40 -3.96
CA GLN A 26 -4.06 11.02 -3.92
C GLN A 26 -5.23 10.99 -4.90
N GLU A 27 -5.21 10.06 -5.85
CA GLU A 27 -6.38 9.79 -6.67
C GLU A 27 -7.40 9.12 -5.73
N ASP A 28 -7.91 9.87 -4.75
CA ASP A 28 -8.96 9.47 -3.83
C ASP A 28 -10.17 9.16 -4.72
N SER A 29 -10.41 7.87 -4.92
CA SER A 29 -11.38 7.38 -5.87
C SER A 29 -12.80 7.65 -5.33
N ASP A 30 -13.36 8.81 -5.64
CA ASP A 30 -14.83 9.04 -5.56
C ASP A 30 -15.59 8.23 -6.63
N GLY A 31 -14.93 7.30 -7.32
CA GLY A 31 -15.48 6.54 -8.44
C GLY A 31 -16.52 5.47 -8.06
N GLN A 32 -16.78 5.26 -6.77
CA GLN A 32 -17.97 4.52 -6.33
C GLN A 32 -18.87 5.50 -5.59
N THR A 33 -19.83 6.07 -6.33
CA THR A 33 -20.94 6.77 -5.70
C THR A 33 -21.79 5.73 -5.00
N VAL A 34 -21.45 5.41 -3.76
CA VAL A 34 -22.26 4.54 -2.91
C VAL A 34 -23.57 5.29 -2.66
N THR A 35 -24.69 4.66 -2.99
CA THR A 35 -26.02 5.21 -2.81
C THR A 35 -26.56 4.82 -1.44
N LEU A 36 -27.64 5.46 -0.98
CA LEU A 36 -28.31 5.08 0.26
C LEU A 36 -28.74 3.59 0.23
N ALA A 37 -29.21 3.11 -0.92
CA ALA A 37 -29.65 1.73 -1.10
C ALA A 37 -28.51 0.71 -0.91
N ASP A 38 -27.26 1.09 -1.15
CA ASP A 38 -26.11 0.19 -0.91
C ASP A 38 -25.85 -0.05 0.58
N PHE A 39 -26.34 0.84 1.45
CA PHE A 39 -26.29 0.69 2.91
C PHE A 39 -27.50 -0.06 3.49
N ASP A 40 -28.50 -0.40 2.66
CA ASP A 40 -29.66 -1.16 3.12
C ASP A 40 -29.23 -2.56 3.56
N GLY A 41 -29.62 -2.93 4.79
CA GLY A 41 -29.25 -4.20 5.41
C GLY A 41 -27.90 -4.18 6.15
N LEU A 42 -27.15 -3.08 6.09
CA LEU A 42 -25.91 -2.94 6.84
C LEU A 42 -26.19 -2.94 8.35
N VAL A 43 -25.64 -3.91 9.06
CA VAL A 43 -25.78 -4.04 10.51
C VAL A 43 -24.41 -4.04 11.17
N LEU A 44 -24.26 -3.19 12.19
CA LEU A 44 -23.11 -3.22 13.10
C LEU A 44 -23.49 -4.00 14.36
N ALA A 45 -23.00 -5.22 14.49
CA ALA A 45 -23.23 -6.06 15.66
C ALA A 45 -22.10 -5.84 16.69
N PRO A 46 -22.40 -5.36 17.92
CA PRO A 46 -21.40 -5.35 18.99
C PRO A 46 -21.02 -6.81 19.32
N SER A 47 -19.74 -7.05 19.53
CA SER A 47 -19.20 -8.38 19.75
C SER A 47 -17.92 -8.28 20.57
N ASP A 48 -17.98 -7.59 21.72
CA ASP A 48 -16.85 -7.37 22.61
C ASP A 48 -16.16 -8.70 22.97
N TRP A 49 -14.85 -8.76 22.80
CA TRP A 49 -14.05 -9.97 22.99
C TRP A 49 -12.94 -9.72 24.00
N THR A 50 -12.63 -10.74 24.79
CA THR A 50 -11.41 -10.73 25.61
C THR A 50 -10.19 -10.88 24.71
N VAL A 51 -9.02 -10.45 25.19
CA VAL A 51 -7.75 -10.72 24.51
C VAL A 51 -7.54 -12.23 24.29
N GLY A 52 -7.95 -13.06 25.24
CA GLY A 52 -7.94 -14.52 25.09
C GLY A 52 -8.77 -14.99 23.88
N THR A 53 -10.01 -14.50 23.75
CA THR A 53 -10.86 -14.80 22.59
C THR A 53 -10.25 -14.28 21.29
N ILE A 54 -9.73 -13.05 21.27
CA ILE A 54 -9.05 -12.47 20.11
C ILE A 54 -7.90 -13.38 19.65
N ARG A 55 -7.06 -13.84 20.58
CA ARG A 55 -5.96 -14.76 20.26
C ARG A 55 -6.46 -16.05 19.63
N GLU A 56 -7.54 -16.62 20.13
CA GLU A 56 -8.11 -17.85 19.55
C GLU A 56 -8.69 -17.62 18.16
N GLN A 57 -9.24 -16.42 17.89
CA GLN A 57 -9.77 -16.07 16.58
C GLN A 57 -8.66 -15.82 15.57
N ILE A 58 -7.52 -15.27 15.97
CA ILE A 58 -6.35 -15.07 15.10
C ILE A 58 -5.84 -16.43 14.60
N GLY A 59 -5.73 -16.58 13.27
CA GLY A 59 -5.34 -17.81 12.61
C GLY A 59 -6.47 -18.85 12.44
N LYS A 60 -7.64 -18.64 13.06
CA LYS A 60 -8.86 -19.44 12.82
C LYS A 60 -9.86 -18.71 11.93
N GLN A 61 -10.23 -17.50 12.35
CA GLN A 61 -11.21 -16.64 11.66
C GLN A 61 -10.63 -15.28 11.31
N ILE A 62 -9.65 -14.77 12.05
CA ILE A 62 -8.97 -13.52 11.67
C ILE A 62 -7.68 -13.92 11.00
N ASP A 63 -7.61 -13.69 9.70
CA ASP A 63 -6.34 -13.77 8.98
C ASP A 63 -5.58 -12.47 9.19
N LEU A 64 -4.43 -12.60 9.82
CA LEU A 64 -3.51 -11.51 10.04
C LEU A 64 -2.28 -11.59 9.11
N ASP A 65 -2.27 -12.48 8.10
CA ASP A 65 -1.19 -12.83 7.16
C ASP A 65 0.18 -12.16 7.43
N PRO A 66 1.20 -12.93 7.86
CA PRO A 66 2.53 -12.42 8.20
C PRO A 66 3.20 -11.58 7.10
N ASP A 67 2.99 -11.91 5.82
CA ASP A 67 3.63 -11.17 4.73
C ASP A 67 3.07 -9.74 4.63
N PHE A 68 1.80 -9.57 5.00
CA PHE A 68 1.12 -8.26 5.04
C PHE A 68 1.42 -7.47 6.33
N GLN A 69 2.04 -8.12 7.33
CA GLN A 69 2.44 -7.51 8.59
C GLN A 69 3.88 -7.00 8.60
N ARG A 70 4.74 -7.40 7.65
CA ARG A 70 6.14 -6.93 7.62
C ARG A 70 6.25 -5.42 7.46
N ARG A 71 5.23 -4.80 6.87
CA ARG A 71 5.12 -3.35 6.66
C ARG A 71 4.39 -2.63 7.81
N ASN A 72 4.23 -3.28 8.96
CA ASN A 72 3.58 -2.72 10.14
C ASN A 72 4.13 -1.33 10.48
N VAL A 73 3.20 -0.39 10.69
CA VAL A 73 3.49 1.02 10.93
C VAL A 73 3.79 1.29 12.41
N TRP A 74 3.28 0.47 13.34
CA TRP A 74 3.56 0.64 14.77
C TRP A 74 4.98 0.21 15.12
N SER A 75 5.74 1.15 15.69
CA SER A 75 7.02 0.88 16.34
C SER A 75 6.82 -0.01 17.57
N LEU A 76 7.89 -0.68 18.03
CA LEU A 76 7.83 -1.48 19.27
C LEU A 76 7.38 -0.62 20.48
N ARG A 77 7.75 0.67 20.48
CA ARG A 77 7.28 1.65 21.46
C ARG A 77 5.77 1.84 21.42
N ALA A 78 5.19 2.04 20.23
CA ALA A 78 3.74 2.15 20.07
C ALA A 78 3.01 0.87 20.49
N LYS A 79 3.55 -0.31 20.12
CA LYS A 79 3.01 -1.60 20.56
C LYS A 79 3.09 -1.77 22.08
N SER A 80 4.19 -1.37 22.71
CA SER A 80 4.37 -1.44 24.16
C SER A 80 3.39 -0.53 24.92
N LYS A 81 3.20 0.71 24.45
CA LYS A 81 2.17 1.62 25.00
C LYS A 81 0.76 1.07 24.88
N PHE A 82 0.46 0.40 23.76
CA PHE A 82 -0.83 -0.27 23.59
C PHE A 82 -1.00 -1.43 24.58
N VAL A 83 0.01 -2.28 24.77
CA VAL A 83 -0.04 -3.37 25.76
C VAL A 83 -0.20 -2.81 27.18
N GLU A 84 0.53 -1.73 27.53
CA GLU A 84 0.36 -1.01 28.80
C GLU A 84 -1.09 -0.54 28.99
N SER A 85 -1.69 0.03 27.93
CA SER A 85 -3.08 0.49 27.96
C SER A 85 -4.08 -0.65 28.22
N VAL A 86 -3.86 -1.81 27.60
CA VAL A 86 -4.69 -3.00 27.81
C VAL A 86 -4.57 -3.51 29.25
N LEU A 87 -3.34 -3.56 29.80
CA LEU A 87 -3.09 -3.99 31.18
C LEU A 87 -3.69 -3.05 32.22
N LEU A 88 -3.69 -1.73 31.95
CA LEU A 88 -4.31 -0.71 32.79
C LEU A 88 -5.85 -0.69 32.69
N GLY A 89 -6.43 -1.32 31.67
CA GLY A 89 -7.86 -1.28 31.41
C GLY A 89 -8.36 0.09 30.97
N VAL A 90 -7.50 0.94 30.40
CA VAL A 90 -7.93 2.26 29.89
C VAL A 90 -8.66 2.10 28.54
N PRO A 91 -9.61 3.00 28.22
CA PRO A 91 -10.31 2.93 26.94
C PRO A 91 -9.35 3.01 25.74
N ILE A 92 -9.46 2.02 24.85
CA ILE A 92 -8.75 1.99 23.56
C ILE A 92 -9.74 2.06 22.40
N PRO A 93 -9.32 2.51 21.20
CA PRO A 93 -10.19 2.48 20.03
C PRO A 93 -10.68 1.06 19.70
N GLN A 94 -11.93 0.95 19.26
CA GLN A 94 -12.56 -0.33 18.93
C GLN A 94 -11.86 -1.06 17.78
N ILE A 95 -11.97 -2.38 17.73
CA ILE A 95 -11.60 -3.18 16.56
C ILE A 95 -12.86 -3.37 15.72
N LEU A 96 -12.79 -3.01 14.44
CA LEU A 96 -13.90 -3.19 13.51
C LEU A 96 -13.58 -4.30 12.53
N LEU A 97 -14.47 -5.29 12.49
CA LEU A 97 -14.38 -6.42 11.60
C LEU A 97 -15.54 -6.39 10.61
N SER A 98 -15.38 -7.07 9.49
CA SER A 98 -16.43 -7.35 8.52
C SER A 98 -16.54 -8.85 8.29
N SER A 99 -17.76 -9.34 8.14
CA SER A 99 -18.06 -10.72 7.81
C SER A 99 -19.01 -10.74 6.62
N LYS A 100 -18.67 -11.51 5.58
CA LYS A 100 -19.55 -11.73 4.44
C LYS A 100 -20.62 -12.76 4.83
N GLU A 101 -21.87 -12.54 4.45
CA GLU A 101 -22.90 -13.56 4.64
C GLU A 101 -22.52 -14.83 3.83
N ASN A 102 -22.69 -15.99 4.46
CA ASN A 102 -22.33 -17.32 3.94
C ASN A 102 -20.82 -17.64 3.78
N SER A 103 -19.88 -16.81 4.21
CA SER A 103 -18.48 -17.24 4.35
C SER A 103 -18.28 -17.96 5.69
N ARG A 104 -17.86 -19.23 5.65
CA ARG A 104 -17.82 -20.06 6.86
C ARG A 104 -16.66 -19.76 7.81
N SER A 105 -15.69 -18.89 7.47
CA SER A 105 -14.42 -18.92 8.24
C SER A 105 -13.51 -17.68 8.21
N ALA A 106 -13.91 -16.47 7.81
CA ALA A 106 -12.98 -15.34 7.89
C ALA A 106 -13.63 -13.98 8.17
N PHE A 107 -13.12 -13.29 9.20
CA PHE A 107 -13.31 -11.87 9.46
C PHE A 107 -12.28 -11.05 8.70
N LEU A 108 -12.77 -10.05 7.99
CA LEU A 108 -11.96 -8.99 7.42
C LEU A 108 -11.73 -7.90 8.48
N VAL A 109 -10.49 -7.50 8.71
CA VAL A 109 -10.16 -6.40 9.63
C VAL A 109 -10.30 -5.05 8.91
N LEU A 110 -11.34 -4.28 9.24
CA LEU A 110 -11.54 -2.93 8.71
C LEU A 110 -10.79 -1.86 9.52
N ASP A 111 -10.71 -2.04 10.84
CA ASP A 111 -9.89 -1.23 11.74
C ASP A 111 -9.37 -2.10 12.91
N GLY A 112 -8.21 -1.74 13.45
CA GLY A 112 -7.59 -2.45 14.58
C GLY A 112 -6.53 -3.47 14.20
N LYS A 113 -6.11 -3.53 12.92
CA LYS A 113 -5.02 -4.41 12.45
C LYS A 113 -3.77 -4.27 13.31
N GLN A 114 -3.33 -3.05 13.63
CA GLN A 114 -2.13 -2.85 14.45
C GLN A 114 -2.30 -3.29 15.91
N ARG A 115 -3.51 -3.15 16.46
CA ARG A 115 -3.86 -3.64 17.82
C ARG A 115 -3.83 -5.17 17.86
N LEU A 116 -4.49 -5.82 16.90
CA LEU A 116 -4.51 -7.27 16.75
C LEU A 116 -3.09 -7.84 16.56
N THR A 117 -2.28 -7.20 15.71
CA THR A 117 -0.88 -7.59 15.50
C THR A 117 -0.04 -7.40 16.77
N ALA A 118 -0.21 -6.31 17.52
CA ALA A 118 0.51 -6.09 18.77
C ALA A 118 0.18 -7.17 19.82
N ILE A 119 -1.10 -7.55 19.95
CA ILE A 119 -1.54 -8.67 20.81
C ILE A 119 -0.85 -9.96 20.37
N ASN A 120 -0.96 -10.30 19.08
CA ASN A 120 -0.40 -11.53 18.55
C ASN A 120 1.12 -11.63 18.74
N GLU A 121 1.87 -10.57 18.37
CA GLU A 121 3.32 -10.53 18.50
C GLU A 121 3.78 -10.59 19.96
N PHE A 122 3.11 -9.85 20.85
CA PHE A 122 3.45 -9.87 22.27
C PHE A 122 3.26 -11.27 22.85
N MET A 123 2.10 -11.90 22.61
CA MET A 123 1.77 -13.22 23.12
C MET A 123 2.60 -14.36 22.49
N ASN A 124 3.06 -14.18 21.26
CA ASN A 124 4.01 -15.11 20.62
C ASN A 124 5.47 -14.83 21.02
N GLY A 125 5.72 -13.76 21.77
CA GLY A 125 7.04 -13.37 22.27
C GLY A 125 7.99 -12.82 21.21
N LYS A 126 7.52 -12.59 19.98
CA LYS A 126 8.33 -12.14 18.84
C LYS A 126 7.59 -11.17 17.95
N THR A 127 8.32 -10.19 17.45
CA THR A 127 7.85 -9.23 16.43
C THR A 127 7.80 -9.88 15.04
N ALA A 128 7.13 -9.23 14.08
CA ALA A 128 7.11 -9.67 12.67
C ALA A 128 8.53 -9.84 12.06
N SER A 129 9.51 -9.09 12.55
CA SER A 129 10.93 -9.21 12.16
C SER A 129 11.70 -10.27 12.96
N ASN A 130 11.00 -11.18 13.65
CA ASN A 130 11.55 -12.28 14.45
C ASN A 130 12.41 -11.85 15.67
N HIS A 131 12.42 -10.58 16.04
CA HIS A 131 13.05 -10.09 17.27
C HIS A 131 12.17 -10.39 18.49
N LYS A 132 12.78 -10.66 19.65
CA LYS A 132 12.06 -10.89 20.91
C LYS A 132 11.24 -9.65 21.31
N PHE A 133 9.94 -9.82 21.53
CA PHE A 133 9.08 -8.75 21.97
C PHE A 133 9.25 -8.55 23.48
N LYS A 134 9.85 -7.41 23.86
CA LYS A 134 9.97 -6.95 25.24
C LYS A 134 9.24 -5.62 25.36
N LEU A 135 8.48 -5.43 26.43
CA LEU A 135 7.88 -4.13 26.73
C LEU A 135 8.97 -3.09 26.92
N ARG A 136 8.81 -1.92 26.30
CA ARG A 136 9.76 -0.81 26.42
C ARG A 136 9.05 0.54 26.49
N ASN A 137 9.70 1.49 27.14
CA ASN A 137 9.21 2.87 27.27
C ASN A 137 7.85 2.95 27.97
N LEU A 138 7.63 2.09 28.96
CA LEU A 138 6.44 2.15 29.82
C LEU A 138 6.48 3.41 30.68
N THR A 139 5.31 3.98 30.95
CA THR A 139 5.21 5.26 31.69
C THR A 139 4.56 5.10 33.06
N ILE A 140 3.68 4.10 33.20
CA ILE A 140 2.91 3.83 34.42
C ILE A 140 3.35 2.49 35.00
N LEU A 141 3.35 1.42 34.20
CA LEU A 141 3.69 0.06 34.62
C LEU A 141 5.20 -0.20 34.49
N THR A 142 6.03 0.67 35.08
CA THR A 142 7.50 0.61 34.91
C THR A 142 8.13 -0.66 35.48
N GLU A 143 7.47 -1.34 36.41
CA GLU A 143 7.82 -2.68 36.90
C GLU A 143 7.80 -3.78 35.83
N LEU A 144 7.07 -3.56 34.73
CA LEU A 144 6.98 -4.47 33.59
C LEU A 144 7.97 -4.11 32.46
N GLU A 145 8.83 -3.11 32.66
CA GLU A 145 9.82 -2.70 31.66
C GLU A 145 10.76 -3.88 31.35
N GLY A 146 10.93 -4.18 30.06
CA GLY A 146 11.72 -5.31 29.58
C GLY A 146 11.04 -6.68 29.68
N ALA A 147 9.85 -6.77 30.30
CA ALA A 147 9.13 -8.03 30.46
C ALA A 147 8.62 -8.56 29.11
N THR A 148 8.63 -9.89 28.99
CA THR A 148 8.00 -10.61 27.88
C THR A 148 6.66 -11.20 28.29
N TRP A 149 5.91 -11.71 27.31
CA TRP A 149 4.69 -12.45 27.60
C TRP A 149 4.93 -13.64 28.55
N GLU A 150 6.03 -14.37 28.39
CA GLU A 150 6.39 -15.47 29.31
C GLU A 150 6.61 -14.96 30.74
N ASP A 151 7.30 -13.83 30.89
CA ASP A 151 7.51 -13.21 32.21
C ASP A 151 6.19 -12.79 32.85
N ILE A 152 5.30 -12.18 32.07
CA ILE A 152 4.00 -11.69 32.54
C ILE A 152 3.05 -12.85 32.88
N ARG A 153 3.00 -13.89 32.04
CA ARG A 153 2.13 -15.06 32.19
C ARG A 153 2.51 -15.91 33.40
N ASP A 154 3.81 -16.15 33.62
CA ASP A 154 4.25 -17.18 34.58
C ASP A 154 4.57 -16.61 35.97
N LYS A 155 4.75 -15.28 36.11
CA LYS A 155 5.32 -14.68 37.34
C LYS A 155 4.39 -13.67 38.04
N SER A 156 3.18 -13.43 37.54
CA SER A 156 2.27 -12.42 38.10
C SER A 156 0.81 -12.60 37.66
N ASP A 157 -0.11 -11.88 38.31
CA ASP A 157 -1.53 -11.80 37.91
C ASP A 157 -1.74 -10.99 36.62
N TRP A 158 -0.71 -10.32 36.11
CA TRP A 158 -0.76 -9.55 34.86
C TRP A 158 -1.12 -10.40 33.63
N GLY A 159 -0.74 -11.69 33.61
CA GLY A 159 -1.14 -12.61 32.55
C GLY A 159 -2.66 -12.77 32.45
N ASP A 160 -3.31 -13.00 33.59
CA ASP A 160 -4.77 -13.14 33.68
C ASP A 160 -5.47 -11.80 33.38
N ARG A 161 -4.93 -10.69 33.88
CA ARG A 161 -5.44 -9.34 33.55
C ARG A 161 -5.41 -9.09 32.05
N PHE A 162 -4.29 -9.41 31.40
CA PHE A 162 -4.15 -9.23 29.97
C PHE A 162 -5.14 -10.10 29.20
N LEU A 163 -5.21 -11.40 29.49
CA LEU A 163 -6.10 -12.35 28.80
C LEU A 163 -7.58 -12.02 28.96
N ASN A 164 -7.98 -11.57 30.15
CA ASN A 164 -9.37 -11.24 30.47
C ASN A 164 -9.76 -9.80 30.12
N ALA A 165 -8.79 -8.96 29.72
CA ALA A 165 -9.08 -7.61 29.26
C ALA A 165 -10.05 -7.66 28.08
N THR A 166 -11.20 -7.01 28.22
CA THR A 166 -12.23 -6.96 27.18
C THR A 166 -11.96 -5.78 26.26
N LEU A 167 -11.77 -6.06 24.97
CA LEU A 167 -11.59 -5.04 23.96
C LEU A 167 -12.90 -4.82 23.22
N ARG A 168 -13.22 -3.56 22.93
CA ARG A 168 -14.41 -3.21 22.16
C ARG A 168 -14.24 -3.72 20.74
N THR A 169 -15.11 -4.62 20.31
CA THR A 169 -15.06 -5.26 18.99
C THR A 169 -16.45 -5.23 18.38
N ALA A 170 -16.53 -4.85 17.11
CA ALA A 170 -17.80 -4.80 16.38
C ALA A 170 -17.65 -5.49 15.02
N VAL A 171 -18.70 -6.21 14.60
CA VAL A 171 -18.74 -6.93 13.34
C VAL A 171 -19.78 -6.29 12.43
N LEU A 172 -19.31 -5.79 11.30
CA LEU A 172 -20.11 -5.30 10.20
C LEU A 172 -20.62 -6.48 9.35
N ARG A 173 -21.92 -6.49 9.08
CA ARG A 173 -22.63 -7.53 8.31
C ARG A 173 -23.63 -6.90 7.34
N GLY A 174 -24.12 -7.68 6.38
CA GLY A 174 -25.19 -7.25 5.46
C GLY A 174 -24.77 -6.18 4.45
N TRP A 175 -23.47 -6.06 4.15
CA TRP A 175 -23.00 -5.18 3.07
C TRP A 175 -23.19 -5.87 1.71
N ASN A 176 -23.74 -5.15 0.74
CA ASN A 176 -24.10 -5.69 -0.58
C ASN A 176 -23.01 -5.50 -1.64
N SER A 177 -22.01 -4.64 -1.38
CA SER A 177 -20.87 -4.44 -2.27
C SER A 177 -19.60 -4.06 -1.51
N GLU A 178 -18.44 -4.39 -2.07
CA GLU A 178 -17.14 -3.98 -1.51
C GLU A 178 -17.00 -2.46 -1.47
N ALA A 179 -17.73 -1.74 -2.34
CA ALA A 179 -17.79 -0.28 -2.34
C ALA A 179 -18.15 0.30 -0.97
N VAL A 180 -19.15 -0.30 -0.31
CA VAL A 180 -19.59 0.07 1.03
C VAL A 180 -18.46 -0.10 2.05
N LEU A 181 -17.68 -1.18 1.94
CA LEU A 181 -16.55 -1.41 2.85
C LEU A 181 -15.46 -0.35 2.69
N TYR A 182 -15.15 0.05 1.46
CA TYR A 182 -14.21 1.13 1.20
C TYR A 182 -14.72 2.49 1.66
N GLU A 183 -16.03 2.77 1.52
CA GLU A 183 -16.63 4.02 2.01
C GLU A 183 -16.59 4.10 3.54
N ILE A 184 -16.95 3.01 4.22
CA ILE A 184 -16.84 2.89 5.68
C ILE A 184 -15.39 3.06 6.13
N PHE A 185 -14.47 2.38 5.43
CA PHE A 185 -13.05 2.50 5.67
C PHE A 185 -12.55 3.94 5.50
N HIS A 186 -12.94 4.63 4.44
CA HIS A 186 -12.57 6.02 4.20
C HIS A 186 -13.06 6.94 5.34
N ARG A 187 -14.31 6.75 5.79
CA ARG A 187 -14.89 7.50 6.92
C ARG A 187 -14.17 7.24 8.24
N LEU A 188 -13.83 5.99 8.55
CA LEU A 188 -13.12 5.62 9.78
C LEU A 188 -11.71 6.21 9.83
N ASN A 189 -11.02 6.26 8.69
CA ASN A 189 -9.63 6.70 8.58
C ASN A 189 -9.47 8.24 8.57
N SER A 190 -10.52 9.01 8.89
CA SER A 190 -10.48 10.47 8.95
C SER A 190 -9.75 11.04 10.19
N GLY A 191 -9.33 10.20 11.15
CA GLY A 191 -8.74 10.65 12.43
C GLY A 191 -7.57 9.85 13.04
N SER A 192 -7.09 8.77 12.40
CA SER A 192 -5.99 7.91 12.93
C SER A 192 -5.01 7.46 11.85
N VAL A 193 -3.99 6.66 12.21
CA VAL A 193 -3.03 6.07 11.26
C VAL A 193 -3.78 5.25 10.21
N ARG A 194 -3.85 5.81 9.00
CA ARG A 194 -4.65 5.31 7.86
C ARG A 194 -4.18 3.92 7.43
N LEU A 195 -5.06 2.94 7.29
CA LEU A 195 -4.76 1.81 6.42
C LEU A 195 -4.75 2.32 4.95
N SER A 196 -3.87 1.80 4.10
CA SER A 196 -3.84 2.24 2.69
C SER A 196 -4.90 1.52 1.83
N PRO A 197 -5.36 2.09 0.70
CA PRO A 197 -6.25 1.40 -0.23
C PRO A 197 -5.71 0.05 -0.70
N MET A 198 -4.38 -0.08 -0.79
CA MET A 198 -3.71 -1.35 -1.05
C MET A 198 -3.93 -2.37 0.06
N GLU A 199 -3.82 -1.98 1.33
CA GLU A 199 -4.05 -2.90 2.45
C GLU A 199 -5.48 -3.46 2.45
N LEU A 200 -6.48 -2.62 2.11
CA LEU A 200 -7.87 -3.07 1.99
C LEU A 200 -8.08 -3.97 0.76
N ARG A 201 -7.47 -3.65 -0.39
CA ARG A 201 -7.53 -4.50 -1.60
C ARG A 201 -7.00 -5.90 -1.35
N MET A 202 -5.86 -6.00 -0.67
CA MET A 202 -5.23 -7.29 -0.37
C MET A 202 -6.06 -8.14 0.57
N SER A 203 -6.74 -7.47 1.49
CA SER A 203 -7.71 -8.05 2.39
C SER A 203 -8.97 -8.57 1.69
N LEU A 204 -9.45 -7.88 0.65
CA LEU A 204 -10.63 -8.28 -0.12
C LEU A 204 -10.31 -9.30 -1.22
N HIS A 205 -9.10 -9.26 -1.76
CA HIS A 205 -8.63 -10.10 -2.85
C HIS A 205 -7.33 -10.82 -2.48
N PRO A 206 -7.35 -11.67 -1.44
CA PRO A 206 -6.16 -12.41 -1.03
C PRO A 206 -5.73 -13.38 -2.14
N GLY A 207 -4.44 -13.42 -2.43
CA GLY A 207 -3.88 -14.38 -3.38
C GLY A 207 -2.38 -14.17 -3.65
N ASP A 208 -1.77 -15.16 -4.30
CA ASP A 208 -0.32 -15.27 -4.42
C ASP A 208 0.31 -14.17 -5.28
N PHE A 209 -0.46 -13.55 -6.19
CA PHE A 209 0.03 -12.43 -6.98
C PHE A 209 0.36 -11.22 -6.10
N LEU A 210 -0.56 -10.77 -5.24
CA LEU A 210 -0.28 -9.61 -4.37
C LEU A 210 0.78 -9.92 -3.30
N LYS A 211 0.85 -11.17 -2.82
CA LYS A 211 1.94 -11.63 -1.95
C LYS A 211 3.28 -11.54 -2.66
N PHE A 212 3.34 -11.97 -3.92
CA PHE A 212 4.53 -11.85 -4.75
C PHE A 212 4.95 -10.39 -4.93
N ILE A 213 4.03 -9.45 -5.24
CA ILE A 213 4.39 -8.03 -5.38
C ILE A 213 4.94 -7.45 -4.08
N ILE A 214 4.36 -7.79 -2.93
CA ILE A 214 4.91 -7.38 -1.63
C ILE A 214 6.33 -7.88 -1.48
N LYS A 215 6.55 -9.18 -1.68
CA LYS A 215 7.87 -9.80 -1.55
C LYS A 215 8.87 -9.16 -2.52
N TRP A 216 8.47 -8.93 -3.76
CA TRP A 216 9.28 -8.26 -4.78
C TRP A 216 9.71 -6.85 -4.35
N THR A 217 8.83 -6.13 -3.68
CA THR A 217 9.09 -4.77 -3.19
C THR A 217 9.74 -4.75 -1.81
N GLU A 218 10.06 -5.90 -1.21
CA GLU A 218 10.95 -5.94 -0.03
C GLU A 218 12.40 -5.64 -0.42
N ASP A 219 12.78 -5.96 -1.66
CA ASP A 219 14.10 -5.67 -2.18
C ASP A 219 14.19 -4.20 -2.67
N ILE A 220 15.15 -3.47 -2.12
CA ILE A 220 15.39 -2.07 -2.48
C ILE A 220 15.87 -1.96 -3.93
N SER A 221 15.17 -1.11 -4.67
CA SER A 221 15.28 -1.03 -6.13
C SER A 221 15.11 0.41 -6.63
N SER A 222 15.13 0.58 -7.95
CA SER A 222 14.96 1.88 -8.63
C SER A 222 13.63 2.55 -8.26
N LEU A 223 12.57 1.78 -8.06
CA LEU A 223 11.29 2.26 -7.52
C LEU A 223 11.43 2.96 -6.16
N HIS A 224 12.20 2.39 -5.23
CA HIS A 224 12.40 2.97 -3.91
C HIS A 224 13.21 4.26 -3.97
N ARG A 225 14.25 4.29 -4.82
CA ARG A 225 15.03 5.51 -5.08
C ARG A 225 14.17 6.63 -5.66
N LEU A 226 13.25 6.31 -6.59
CA LEU A 226 12.29 7.25 -7.15
C LEU A 226 11.38 7.89 -6.09
N LEU A 227 10.93 7.07 -5.14
CA LEU A 227 10.13 7.47 -3.97
C LEU A 227 10.96 8.07 -2.84
N LYS A 228 12.28 8.20 -3.02
CA LYS A 228 13.24 8.66 -1.98
C LYS A 228 13.18 7.82 -0.69
N LYS A 229 12.87 6.53 -0.80
CA LYS A 229 12.81 5.60 0.34
C LYS A 229 14.10 4.77 0.42
N LYS A 230 14.59 4.59 1.65
CA LYS A 230 15.73 3.71 1.97
C LYS A 230 15.30 2.28 2.31
N TYR A 231 14.01 2.10 2.62
CA TYR A 231 13.39 0.86 3.06
C TYR A 231 12.08 0.65 2.29
N PRO A 232 11.51 -0.57 2.27
CA PRO A 232 10.20 -0.81 1.67
C PRO A 232 9.14 0.11 2.24
N ASP A 233 8.21 0.60 1.40
CA ASP A 233 7.26 1.61 1.85
C ASP A 233 6.23 0.99 2.82
N ALA A 234 6.24 1.43 4.08
CA ALA A 234 5.32 0.94 5.09
C ALA A 234 3.83 1.16 4.73
N ARG A 235 3.52 2.14 3.86
CA ARG A 235 2.16 2.43 3.37
C ARG A 235 1.80 1.66 2.09
N MET A 236 2.73 0.87 1.55
CA MET A 236 2.55 0.10 0.31
C MET A 236 2.37 0.95 -0.96
N ASN A 237 2.92 2.16 -0.99
CA ASN A 237 2.90 3.01 -2.19
C ASN A 237 3.71 2.43 -3.36
N ASP A 238 4.85 1.82 -3.05
CA ASP A 238 5.66 0.99 -3.96
C ASP A 238 4.85 -0.19 -4.55
N VAL A 239 4.11 -0.93 -3.72
CA VAL A 239 3.23 -2.03 -4.15
C VAL A 239 2.15 -1.49 -5.08
N GLU A 240 1.50 -0.36 -4.71
CA GLU A 240 0.50 0.29 -5.56
C GLU A 240 1.07 0.67 -6.93
N LEU A 241 2.27 1.25 -6.98
CA LEU A 241 2.92 1.63 -8.24
C LEU A 241 3.24 0.42 -9.12
N CYS A 242 3.66 -0.71 -8.54
CA CYS A 242 3.84 -1.97 -9.27
C CYS A 242 2.52 -2.45 -9.89
N VAL A 243 1.46 -2.54 -9.09
CA VAL A 243 0.13 -3.00 -9.52
C VAL A 243 -0.43 -2.05 -10.59
N ARG A 244 -0.24 -0.74 -10.42
CA ARG A 244 -0.71 0.27 -11.37
C ARG A 244 0.03 0.22 -12.71
N PHE A 245 1.34 0.03 -12.68
CA PHE A 245 2.14 -0.19 -13.88
C PHE A 245 1.66 -1.43 -14.64
N LEU A 246 1.46 -2.55 -13.92
CA LEU A 246 0.97 -3.80 -14.52
C LEU A 246 -0.44 -3.63 -15.12
N ALA A 247 -1.34 -2.91 -14.44
CA ALA A 247 -2.69 -2.67 -14.94
C ALA A 247 -2.70 -1.84 -16.23
N PHE A 248 -2.00 -0.69 -16.27
CA PHE A 248 -1.97 0.15 -17.47
C PHE A 248 -1.17 -0.46 -18.64
N SER A 249 -0.33 -1.47 -18.39
CA SER A 249 0.40 -2.19 -19.44
C SER A 249 -0.26 -3.50 -19.86
N ASP A 250 -1.43 -3.83 -19.32
CA ASP A 250 -2.23 -4.99 -19.73
C ASP A 250 -3.37 -4.53 -20.65
N ASP A 251 -3.39 -5.04 -21.89
CA ASP A 251 -4.36 -4.67 -22.91
C ASP A 251 -5.75 -5.30 -22.66
N GLN A 252 -5.82 -6.35 -21.84
CA GLN A 252 -7.07 -7.04 -21.49
C GLN A 252 -7.89 -6.27 -20.44
N LEU A 253 -7.27 -5.33 -19.72
CA LEU A 253 -7.92 -4.54 -18.69
C LEU A 253 -8.40 -3.20 -19.25
N LEU A 254 -9.67 -2.86 -19.00
CA LEU A 254 -10.26 -1.59 -19.40
C LEU A 254 -10.29 -0.63 -18.21
N TYR A 255 -9.61 0.51 -18.33
CA TYR A 255 -9.79 1.60 -17.37
C TYR A 255 -11.03 2.43 -17.73
N ASP A 256 -12.02 2.44 -16.83
CA ASP A 256 -13.27 3.20 -16.97
C ASP A 256 -13.40 4.33 -15.90
N GLY A 257 -12.28 4.90 -15.47
CA GLY A 257 -12.29 6.13 -14.66
C GLY A 257 -12.31 5.86 -13.16
N ASN A 258 -12.28 4.59 -12.78
CA ASN A 258 -12.20 4.16 -11.40
C ASN A 258 -10.93 3.33 -11.20
N LEU A 259 -9.85 3.99 -10.74
CA LEU A 259 -8.57 3.34 -10.49
C LEU A 259 -8.70 2.18 -9.50
N LYS A 260 -9.53 2.33 -8.47
CA LYS A 260 -9.70 1.30 -7.47
C LYS A 260 -10.26 0.02 -8.08
N VAL A 261 -11.36 0.12 -8.83
CA VAL A 261 -11.98 -1.03 -9.53
C VAL A 261 -11.00 -1.62 -10.54
N PHE A 262 -10.27 -0.79 -11.29
CA PHE A 262 -9.27 -1.22 -12.25
C PHE A 262 -8.15 -2.07 -11.62
N LEU A 263 -7.63 -1.64 -10.45
CA LEU A 263 -6.61 -2.41 -9.73
C LEU A 263 -7.20 -3.66 -9.02
N ASP A 264 -8.46 -3.61 -8.60
CA ASP A 264 -9.18 -4.76 -8.04
C ASP A 264 -9.40 -5.85 -9.11
N GLU A 265 -9.73 -5.44 -10.35
CA GLU A 265 -9.87 -6.34 -11.51
C GLU A 265 -8.54 -6.99 -11.88
N LEU A 266 -7.43 -6.22 -11.94
CA LEU A 266 -6.09 -6.78 -12.11
C LEU A 266 -5.83 -7.85 -11.04
N ALA A 267 -6.04 -7.52 -9.77
CA ALA A 267 -5.76 -8.44 -8.67
C ALA A 267 -6.54 -9.76 -8.81
N LYS A 268 -7.83 -9.70 -9.16
CA LYS A 268 -8.68 -10.88 -9.40
C LYS A 268 -8.12 -11.74 -10.54
N ILE A 269 -7.92 -11.14 -11.72
CA ILE A 269 -7.46 -11.86 -12.92
C ILE A 269 -6.06 -12.45 -12.68
N TYR A 270 -5.17 -11.69 -12.06
CA TYR A 270 -3.78 -12.13 -11.88
C TYR A 270 -3.69 -13.20 -10.83
N ASN A 271 -4.46 -13.12 -9.72
CA ASN A 271 -4.51 -14.19 -8.73
C ASN A 271 -4.93 -15.53 -9.34
N GLU A 272 -5.90 -15.55 -10.26
CA GLU A 272 -6.33 -16.77 -10.96
C GLU A 272 -5.22 -17.35 -11.86
N LYS A 273 -4.47 -16.47 -12.53
CA LYS A 273 -3.39 -16.88 -13.45
C LYS A 273 -2.05 -17.16 -12.76
N PHE A 274 -1.83 -16.64 -11.55
CA PHE A 274 -0.51 -16.65 -10.88
C PHE A 274 0.00 -18.04 -10.50
N GLN A 275 -0.89 -19.03 -10.44
CA GLN A 275 -0.50 -20.43 -10.22
C GLN A 275 0.33 -20.99 -11.39
N ASN A 276 0.24 -20.38 -12.57
CA ASN A 276 1.10 -20.72 -13.71
C ASN A 276 2.46 -20.03 -13.55
N SER A 277 3.53 -20.83 -13.45
CA SER A 277 4.90 -20.35 -13.28
C SER A 277 5.41 -19.49 -14.43
N GLU A 278 4.98 -19.76 -15.67
CA GLU A 278 5.34 -18.93 -16.82
C GLU A 278 4.70 -17.55 -16.70
N PHE A 279 3.43 -17.48 -16.30
CA PHE A 279 2.76 -16.22 -16.05
C PHE A 279 3.41 -15.44 -14.89
N ALA A 280 3.75 -16.13 -13.79
CA ALA A 280 4.47 -15.52 -12.68
C ALA A 280 5.82 -14.92 -13.12
N GLN A 281 6.56 -15.63 -13.98
CA GLN A 281 7.82 -15.13 -14.56
C GLN A 281 7.57 -13.91 -15.47
N GLN A 282 6.52 -13.92 -16.31
CA GLN A 282 6.16 -12.76 -17.14
C GLN A 282 5.83 -11.53 -16.30
N VAL A 283 5.15 -11.70 -15.15
CA VAL A 283 4.90 -10.60 -14.20
C VAL A 283 6.22 -10.06 -13.66
N GLN A 284 7.13 -10.93 -13.22
CA GLN A 284 8.46 -10.53 -12.74
C GLN A 284 9.25 -9.76 -13.81
N ASP A 285 9.26 -10.24 -15.05
CA ASP A 285 9.96 -9.61 -16.16
C ASP A 285 9.41 -8.20 -16.45
N ARG A 286 8.10 -8.02 -16.36
CA ARG A 286 7.47 -6.69 -16.50
C ARG A 286 7.87 -5.74 -15.36
N LEU A 287 7.98 -6.22 -14.13
CA LEU A 287 8.48 -5.41 -13.01
C LEU A 287 9.97 -5.05 -13.17
N ASN A 288 10.78 -5.92 -13.75
CA ASN A 288 12.16 -5.61 -14.11
C ASN A 288 12.22 -4.51 -15.18
N VAL A 289 11.37 -4.59 -16.21
CA VAL A 289 11.24 -3.55 -17.23
C VAL A 289 10.82 -2.22 -16.60
N MET A 290 9.89 -2.23 -15.64
CA MET A 290 9.49 -1.04 -14.89
C MET A 290 10.68 -0.40 -14.15
N ASN A 291 11.47 -1.19 -13.41
CA ASN A 291 12.64 -0.68 -12.70
C ASN A 291 13.69 -0.10 -13.68
N PHE A 292 13.91 -0.78 -14.81
CA PHE A 292 14.81 -0.29 -15.85
C PHE A 292 14.34 1.03 -16.47
N ALA A 293 13.04 1.16 -16.75
CA ALA A 293 12.43 2.40 -17.23
C ALA A 293 12.59 3.54 -16.21
N ILE A 294 12.47 3.23 -14.91
CA ILE A 294 12.71 4.20 -13.83
C ILE A 294 14.18 4.64 -13.80
N ASP A 295 15.14 3.73 -13.97
CA ASP A 295 16.56 4.09 -14.05
C ASP A 295 16.88 5.02 -15.22
N ILE A 296 16.33 4.73 -16.40
CA ILE A 296 16.48 5.61 -17.57
C ILE A 296 15.90 6.98 -17.25
N GLY A 297 14.69 7.04 -16.71
CA GLY A 297 14.06 8.30 -16.32
C GLY A 297 14.89 9.09 -15.30
N MET A 298 15.43 8.44 -14.28
CA MET A 298 16.30 9.10 -13.31
C MET A 298 17.62 9.59 -13.92
N ASN A 299 18.15 8.92 -14.95
CA ASN A 299 19.35 9.37 -15.67
C ASN A 299 19.05 10.56 -16.59
N VAL A 300 17.89 10.55 -17.27
CA VAL A 300 17.47 11.63 -18.19
C VAL A 300 17.14 12.92 -17.43
N PHE A 301 16.30 12.83 -16.39
CA PHE A 301 15.78 14.01 -15.68
C PHE A 301 16.62 14.38 -14.44
N GLY A 302 17.41 13.43 -13.93
CA GLY A 302 17.99 13.47 -12.60
C GLY A 302 17.07 12.79 -11.55
N PRO A 303 17.66 12.16 -10.51
CA PRO A 303 16.92 11.35 -9.54
C PRO A 303 15.91 12.15 -8.69
N LYS A 304 16.11 13.47 -8.58
CA LYS A 304 15.22 14.36 -7.84
C LYS A 304 14.04 14.89 -8.65
N ASN A 305 14.06 14.73 -9.98
CA ASN A 305 13.13 15.39 -10.90
C ASN A 305 12.22 14.42 -11.65
N PHE A 306 12.65 13.18 -11.89
CA PHE A 306 11.86 12.22 -12.66
C PHE A 306 10.48 11.97 -12.01
N CYS A 307 9.40 11.97 -12.80
CA CYS A 307 8.01 11.91 -12.31
C CYS A 307 7.58 13.09 -11.40
N ARG A 308 8.17 14.27 -11.61
CA ARG A 308 7.70 15.55 -11.07
C ARG A 308 7.41 16.53 -12.20
N LYS A 309 6.37 17.35 -12.04
CA LYS A 309 5.96 18.36 -13.02
C LYS A 309 7.01 19.46 -13.16
N TRP A 310 7.22 19.92 -14.39
CA TRP A 310 8.00 21.11 -14.68
C TRP A 310 7.18 22.39 -14.49
N LEU A 311 7.72 23.37 -13.76
CA LEU A 311 7.06 24.64 -13.43
C LEU A 311 7.60 25.84 -14.26
N GLY A 312 8.34 25.58 -15.34
CA GLY A 312 8.96 26.62 -16.18
C GLY A 312 10.41 26.90 -15.84
N GLU A 313 10.76 26.96 -14.55
CA GLU A 313 12.14 27.22 -14.08
C GLU A 313 12.74 26.05 -13.29
N ARG A 314 11.88 25.27 -12.64
CA ARG A 314 12.26 24.15 -11.77
C ARG A 314 11.22 23.06 -11.81
N TYR A 315 11.61 21.86 -11.38
CA TYR A 315 10.66 20.80 -11.09
C TYR A 315 9.97 21.03 -9.74
N GLU A 316 8.72 20.60 -9.64
CA GLU A 316 8.05 20.50 -8.34
C GLU A 316 8.75 19.46 -7.45
N TYR A 317 8.58 19.58 -6.14
CA TYR A 317 9.20 18.65 -5.19
C TYR A 317 8.44 17.32 -5.09
N ARG A 318 7.10 17.40 -5.19
CA ARG A 318 6.15 16.32 -4.91
C ARG A 318 6.18 15.28 -6.02
N PHE A 319 6.26 14.00 -5.66
CA PHE A 319 6.12 12.90 -6.63
C PHE A 319 4.70 12.87 -7.21
N ASN A 320 4.58 12.73 -8.52
CA ASN A 320 3.31 12.73 -9.22
C ASN A 320 3.02 11.35 -9.84
N ARG A 321 2.00 10.66 -9.29
CA ARG A 321 1.56 9.34 -9.78
C ARG A 321 1.09 9.41 -11.25
N ALA A 322 0.35 10.43 -11.65
CA ALA A 322 -0.09 10.58 -13.05
C ALA A 322 1.10 10.67 -14.02
N LEU A 323 2.19 11.34 -13.61
CA LEU A 323 3.43 11.39 -14.38
C LEU A 323 4.17 10.06 -14.42
N PHE A 324 4.14 9.28 -13.33
CA PHE A 324 4.68 7.92 -13.34
C PHE A 324 4.01 7.06 -14.40
N ASP A 325 2.67 7.10 -14.54
CA ASP A 325 1.96 6.28 -15.52
C ASP A 325 2.47 6.53 -16.94
N VAL A 326 2.57 7.80 -17.32
CA VAL A 326 2.87 8.18 -18.70
C VAL A 326 4.36 8.06 -19.00
N LEU A 327 5.22 8.50 -18.07
CA LEU A 327 6.66 8.49 -18.28
C LEU A 327 7.23 7.08 -18.17
N VAL A 328 6.95 6.35 -17.09
CA VAL A 328 7.41 4.97 -16.93
C VAL A 328 6.72 4.06 -17.95
N GLY A 329 5.44 4.27 -18.24
CA GLY A 329 4.72 3.58 -19.31
C GLY A 329 5.41 3.74 -20.66
N SER A 330 5.72 4.97 -21.08
CA SER A 330 6.43 5.21 -22.35
C SER A 330 7.83 4.57 -22.36
N LEU A 331 8.61 4.74 -21.28
CA LEU A 331 9.98 4.21 -21.16
C LEU A 331 10.04 2.68 -21.00
N SER A 332 8.93 2.02 -20.70
CA SER A 332 8.85 0.56 -20.69
C SER A 332 8.87 -0.05 -22.10
N HIS A 333 8.60 0.74 -23.14
CA HIS A 333 8.70 0.30 -24.52
C HIS A 333 10.14 0.39 -25.03
N LYS A 334 10.69 -0.75 -25.47
CA LYS A 334 12.11 -0.89 -25.88
C LYS A 334 12.60 0.15 -26.90
N ARG A 335 11.77 0.55 -27.86
CA ARG A 335 12.16 1.56 -28.85
C ARG A 335 12.34 2.93 -28.21
N VAL A 336 11.41 3.32 -27.33
CA VAL A 336 11.45 4.60 -26.61
C VAL A 336 12.57 4.59 -25.57
N SER A 337 12.75 3.49 -24.84
CA SER A 337 13.84 3.34 -23.87
C SER A 337 15.22 3.51 -24.51
N ASN A 338 15.43 2.94 -25.70
CA ASN A 338 16.68 3.08 -26.44
C ASN A 338 16.87 4.52 -26.92
N TRP A 339 15.84 5.11 -27.54
CA TRP A 339 15.89 6.47 -28.03
C TRP A 339 16.15 7.49 -26.91
N ALA A 340 15.50 7.33 -25.76
CA ALA A 340 15.66 8.22 -24.60
C ALA A 340 17.08 8.16 -24.00
N GLN A 341 17.74 7.00 -24.04
CA GLN A 341 19.12 6.86 -23.59
C GLN A 341 20.11 7.50 -24.58
N GLU A 342 19.84 7.42 -25.88
CA GLU A 342 20.66 8.05 -26.92
C GLU A 342 20.43 9.56 -27.00
N ASN A 343 19.23 10.04 -26.65
CA ASN A 343 18.79 11.42 -26.79
C ASN A 343 18.17 11.99 -25.48
N PRO A 344 18.90 11.96 -24.35
CA PRO A 344 18.34 12.33 -23.04
C PRO A 344 17.86 13.78 -22.99
N GLU A 345 18.62 14.72 -23.55
CA GLU A 345 18.25 16.14 -23.59
C GLU A 345 16.98 16.39 -24.40
N GLN A 346 16.78 15.68 -25.51
CA GLN A 346 15.58 15.81 -26.35
C GLN A 346 14.36 15.22 -25.63
N PHE A 347 14.50 14.08 -24.95
CA PHE A 347 13.42 13.48 -24.16
C PHE A 347 12.98 14.42 -23.01
N GLU A 348 13.93 15.00 -22.29
CA GLU A 348 13.64 15.96 -21.22
C GLU A 348 13.02 17.26 -21.78
N SER A 349 13.56 17.81 -22.89
CA SER A 349 13.01 19.02 -23.52
C SER A 349 11.57 18.82 -23.97
N ALA A 350 11.27 17.68 -24.62
CA ALA A 350 9.91 17.35 -25.04
C ALA A 350 8.91 17.35 -23.86
N PHE A 351 9.33 16.84 -22.70
CA PHE A 351 8.52 16.87 -21.48
C PHE A 351 8.34 18.29 -20.91
N LYS A 352 9.42 19.07 -20.83
CA LYS A 352 9.37 20.47 -20.35
C LYS A 352 8.49 21.34 -21.23
N GLU A 353 8.62 21.21 -22.55
CA GLU A 353 7.77 21.88 -23.53
C GLU A 353 6.31 21.47 -23.35
N LEU A 354 5.99 20.18 -23.23
CA LEU A 354 4.61 19.75 -23.00
C LEU A 354 4.00 20.34 -21.73
N CYS A 355 4.77 20.38 -20.64
CA CYS A 355 4.34 21.01 -19.39
C CYS A 355 4.10 22.52 -19.54
N SER A 356 4.88 23.20 -20.39
CA SER A 356 4.83 24.65 -20.55
C SER A 356 3.76 25.10 -21.55
N ASP A 357 3.59 24.32 -22.63
CA ASP A 357 2.76 24.69 -23.78
C ASP A 357 1.33 24.15 -23.68
N SER A 358 1.09 23.13 -22.84
CA SER A 358 -0.21 22.47 -22.72
C SER A 358 -0.83 22.62 -21.32
N PRO A 359 -1.62 23.68 -21.08
CA PRO A 359 -2.43 23.81 -19.87
C PRO A 359 -3.36 22.60 -19.65
N LYS A 360 -3.78 21.96 -20.75
CA LYS A 360 -4.62 20.76 -20.73
C LYS A 360 -3.87 19.57 -20.13
N PHE A 361 -2.61 19.34 -20.52
CA PHE A 361 -1.77 18.30 -19.93
C PHE A 361 -1.58 18.54 -18.43
N ILE A 362 -1.25 19.77 -18.02
CA ILE A 362 -1.09 20.15 -16.62
C ILE A 362 -2.36 19.83 -15.81
N ARG A 363 -3.54 20.21 -16.32
CA ARG A 363 -4.83 19.90 -15.68
C ARG A 363 -5.07 18.39 -15.50
N TYR A 364 -4.65 17.58 -16.47
CA TYR A 364 -4.79 16.12 -16.44
C TYR A 364 -3.84 15.41 -15.48
N VAL A 365 -2.69 16.03 -15.15
CA VAL A 365 -1.73 15.48 -14.17
C VAL A 365 -1.87 16.08 -12.76
N GLU A 366 -2.68 17.13 -12.58
CA GLU A 366 -2.88 17.81 -11.29
C GLU A 366 -4.31 17.75 -10.71
N VAL A 367 -5.32 18.13 -11.49
CA VAL A 367 -6.65 18.50 -10.97
C VAL A 367 -7.69 17.44 -11.27
N THR A 368 -7.61 16.81 -12.44
CA THR A 368 -8.69 15.98 -13.00
C THR A 368 -8.27 14.55 -13.30
N THR A 369 -7.22 14.06 -12.66
CA THR A 369 -6.64 12.71 -12.85
C THR A 369 -7.64 11.55 -12.74
N LYS A 370 -8.86 11.81 -12.22
CA LYS A 370 -9.93 10.82 -12.00
C LYS A 370 -10.78 10.52 -13.23
N THR A 371 -10.87 11.41 -14.22
CA THR A 371 -11.79 11.21 -15.36
C THR A 371 -11.14 10.37 -16.46
N ASN A 372 -11.93 9.54 -17.16
CA ASN A 372 -11.48 8.85 -18.38
C ASN A 372 -10.79 9.80 -19.36
N GLU A 373 -11.40 10.97 -19.57
CA GLU A 373 -10.86 12.01 -20.45
C GLU A 373 -9.46 12.46 -20.02
N ALA A 374 -9.26 12.68 -18.72
CA ALA A 374 -7.96 13.11 -18.21
C ALA A 374 -6.90 12.01 -18.27
N THR A 375 -7.24 10.79 -17.87
CA THR A 375 -6.31 9.65 -17.90
C THR A 375 -5.91 9.34 -19.35
N LYS A 376 -6.88 9.23 -20.26
CA LYS A 376 -6.62 9.05 -21.70
C LYS A 376 -5.84 10.24 -22.28
N GLY A 377 -6.22 11.45 -21.87
CA GLY A 377 -5.62 12.69 -22.33
C GLY A 377 -4.15 12.85 -21.92
N ARG A 378 -3.77 12.49 -20.69
CA ARG A 378 -2.36 12.54 -20.26
C ARG A 378 -1.48 11.54 -21.03
N PHE A 379 -1.97 10.33 -21.30
CA PHE A 379 -1.26 9.37 -22.15
C PHE A 379 -1.15 9.87 -23.59
N SER A 380 -2.26 10.28 -24.19
CA SER A 380 -2.31 10.72 -25.59
C SER A 380 -1.38 11.91 -25.83
N LEU A 381 -1.50 12.96 -25.02
CA LEU A 381 -0.69 14.19 -25.20
C LEU A 381 0.82 13.92 -25.02
N TRP A 382 1.19 13.05 -24.06
CA TRP A 382 2.58 12.68 -23.89
C TRP A 382 3.11 11.83 -25.05
N TYR A 383 2.33 10.83 -25.49
CA TYR A 383 2.74 9.93 -26.56
C TYR A 383 2.80 10.64 -27.91
N ASP A 384 1.89 11.58 -28.18
CA ASP A 384 1.92 12.43 -29.37
C ASP A 384 3.17 13.33 -29.39
N LYS A 385 3.52 13.93 -28.24
CA LYS A 385 4.74 14.75 -28.11
C LYS A 385 6.01 13.91 -28.29
N LEU A 386 6.02 12.69 -27.76
CA LEU A 386 7.11 11.73 -27.98
C LEU A 386 7.21 11.28 -29.45
N GLU A 387 6.09 11.03 -30.12
CA GLU A 387 6.07 10.67 -31.54
C GLU A 387 6.63 11.82 -32.39
N GLN A 388 6.29 13.07 -32.08
CA GLN A 388 6.86 14.24 -32.76
C GLN A 388 8.38 14.37 -32.57
N ALA A 389 8.89 14.07 -31.37
CA ALA A 389 10.31 14.19 -31.06
C ALA A 389 11.15 13.01 -31.60
N SER A 390 10.60 11.78 -31.55
CA SER A 390 11.36 10.54 -31.80
C SER A 390 10.96 9.79 -33.07
N GLY A 391 9.79 10.08 -33.64
CA GLY A 391 9.16 9.29 -34.70
C GLY A 391 8.59 7.95 -34.22
N ILE A 392 8.58 7.67 -32.91
CA ILE A 392 8.11 6.40 -32.34
C ILE A 392 6.66 6.54 -31.88
N LYS A 393 5.75 5.87 -32.58
CA LYS A 393 4.35 5.78 -32.19
C LYS A 393 4.13 4.73 -31.10
N LEU A 394 3.40 5.10 -30.05
CA LEU A 394 3.01 4.20 -28.97
C LEU A 394 1.49 3.95 -28.96
N PRO A 395 1.04 2.72 -28.61
CA PRO A 395 -0.37 2.47 -28.36
C PRO A 395 -0.78 3.08 -27.03
N ILE A 396 -1.93 3.76 -27.01
CA ILE A 396 -2.53 4.24 -25.76
C ILE A 396 -3.08 3.02 -24.99
N PRO A 397 -2.92 2.94 -23.66
CA PRO A 397 -3.56 1.90 -22.84
C PRO A 397 -5.07 1.81 -23.08
N ASN A 398 -5.66 0.64 -22.79
CA ASN A 398 -7.08 0.40 -22.97
C ASN A 398 -7.91 1.22 -21.95
N ILE A 399 -8.27 2.44 -22.35
CA ILE A 399 -9.00 3.44 -21.58
C ILE A 399 -10.24 3.86 -22.36
N LYS A 400 -11.40 3.83 -21.71
CA LYS A 400 -12.69 4.17 -22.33
C LYS A 400 -12.71 5.58 -22.91
#